data_AF-A0A7S4UNL8-F1
#
_entry.id   AF-A0A7S4UNL8-F1
#
_cell.length_a   1.000
_cell.length_b   1.000
_cell.length_c   1.000
_cell.angle_alpha   90.00
_cell.angle_beta   90.00
_cell.angle_gamma   90.00
#
_symmetry.space_group_name_H-M   'P 1'
#
loop_
_entity.id
_entity.type
_entity.pdbx_description
1 polymer ?
#
loop_
_entity_poly.entity_id
_entity_poly.type
_entity_poly.pdbx_seq_one_letter_code
_entity_poly.pdbx_strand_id
1 'polypeptide(L)'
;KLQALLDGLGRGVRDGAVEAEVKEEPTPRRRVGEYGHRSIIRGLYEPSATVQALRFVQKVDTLYRLRCTGCGMEILSQWVFVHRSSLRVLRPNKGHNRCGRFECADGVPCVHDHKNHLQVCVHNRVEKDCVLCGGRDVCTHQRRRRECKICRGEGLVRVRARRRAP
;
A
#
# COMPACT_ATOMS: atom_id res chain seq x y z
N LYS A 1 -1.75 -3.10 76.64
CA LYS A 1 -0.51 -3.58 75.97
C LYS A 1 -0.30 -2.68 74.75
N LEU A 2 0.29 -1.53 75.03
CA LEU A 2 1.61 -1.11 74.53
C LEU A 2 1.44 -0.37 73.19
N GLN A 3 1.53 0.97 73.19
CA GLN A 3 2.80 1.70 72.97
C GLN A 3 3.25 1.48 71.51
N ALA A 4 2.98 2.38 70.57
CA ALA A 4 3.82 3.57 70.36
C ALA A 4 5.32 3.27 70.58
N LEU A 5 5.93 2.47 69.70
CA LEU A 5 7.37 2.21 69.53
C LEU A 5 7.42 1.16 68.42
N LEU A 6 7.59 1.48 67.14
CA LEU A 6 8.82 2.04 66.60
C LEU A 6 8.51 2.69 65.24
N ASP A 7 8.53 4.01 65.20
CA ASP A 7 9.11 4.72 64.06
C ASP A 7 10.61 4.39 64.00
N GLY A 8 11.11 4.10 62.80
CA GLY A 8 12.49 4.40 62.42
C GLY A 8 13.45 3.22 62.28
N LEU A 9 14.23 3.32 61.19
CA LEU A 9 15.45 2.58 60.81
C LEU A 9 15.21 1.28 60.03
N GLY A 10 15.50 1.13 58.73
CA GLY A 10 16.16 1.94 57.72
C GLY A 10 16.63 1.04 56.56
N ARG A 11 17.05 1.67 55.44
CA ARG A 11 17.69 1.07 54.22
C ARG A 11 16.69 0.33 53.31
N GLY A 12 16.49 0.61 52.03
CA GLY A 12 17.25 1.33 51.02
C GLY A 12 17.54 0.41 49.84
N VAL A 13 16.66 0.36 48.82
CA VAL A 13 16.90 -0.13 47.43
C VAL A 13 15.77 0.50 46.58
N ARG A 14 16.00 1.55 45.79
CA ARG A 14 16.44 1.54 44.37
C ARG A 14 15.63 0.60 43.48
N ASP A 15 14.36 0.92 43.23
CA ASP A 15 13.72 0.54 41.97
C ASP A 15 13.72 1.75 41.05
N GLY A 16 14.85 1.88 40.36
CA GLY A 16 14.94 2.68 39.15
C GLY A 16 14.01 2.08 38.11
N ALA A 17 12.78 2.58 38.06
CA ALA A 17 12.07 2.65 36.80
C ALA A 17 12.87 3.62 35.94
N VAL A 18 13.78 3.06 35.15
CA VAL A 18 14.33 3.74 33.97
C VAL A 18 13.13 4.16 33.14
N GLU A 19 12.72 5.42 33.32
CA GLU A 19 12.03 6.15 32.28
C GLU A 19 12.95 6.05 31.07
N ALA A 20 12.65 5.12 30.18
CA ALA A 20 13.30 5.04 28.90
C ALA A 20 12.96 6.35 28.21
N GLU A 21 13.85 7.33 28.35
CA GLU A 21 13.91 8.52 27.53
C GLU A 21 13.86 8.03 26.08
N VAL A 22 12.67 8.08 25.49
CA VAL A 22 12.50 7.97 24.06
C VAL A 22 13.20 9.19 23.51
N LYS A 23 14.47 9.00 23.12
CA LYS A 23 15.26 10.01 22.42
C LYS A 23 14.48 10.38 21.16
N GLU A 24 13.77 11.51 21.22
CA GLU A 24 13.21 12.14 20.03
C GLU A 24 14.38 12.54 19.13
N GLU A 25 14.68 11.70 18.13
CA GLU A 25 15.66 12.00 17.09
C GLU A 25 15.18 13.15 16.19
N PRO A 26 16.09 13.98 15.66
CA PRO A 26 15.83 15.36 15.31
C PRO A 26 14.84 15.50 14.14
N THR A 27 13.77 16.25 14.38
CA THR A 27 12.79 16.63 13.36
C THR A 27 13.47 17.44 12.24
N PRO A 28 13.36 17.02 10.96
CA PRO A 28 13.90 17.79 9.87
C PRO A 28 13.09 19.09 9.70
N ARG A 29 13.77 20.22 9.89
CA ARG A 29 13.27 21.58 9.69
C ARG A 29 12.91 21.82 8.21
N ARG A 30 11.65 21.69 7.81
CA ARG A 30 11.05 22.41 6.68
C ARG A 30 9.58 22.73 6.96
N ARG A 31 9.15 23.95 6.63
CA ARG A 31 7.76 24.41 6.82
C ARG A 31 6.82 23.45 6.10
N VAL A 32 5.96 22.78 6.88
CA VAL A 32 4.87 21.93 6.41
C VAL A 32 3.85 22.83 5.70
N GLY A 33 4.07 23.07 4.42
CA GLY A 33 3.09 23.72 3.56
C GLY A 33 2.12 22.67 3.04
N GLU A 34 1.01 22.47 3.75
CA GLU A 34 -0.32 22.43 3.12
C GLU A 34 -0.44 21.48 1.92
N TYR A 35 0.05 20.24 2.03
CA TYR A 35 0.08 19.29 0.92
C TYR A 35 -1.35 18.84 0.56
N GLY A 36 -2.00 19.58 -0.33
CA GLY A 36 -3.34 19.34 -0.86
C GLY A 36 -3.42 18.08 -1.73
N HIS A 37 -3.26 16.91 -1.13
CA HIS A 37 -3.79 15.68 -1.69
C HIS A 37 -5.16 15.44 -1.04
N ARG A 38 -6.24 15.32 -1.83
CA ARG A 38 -7.59 14.97 -1.30
C ARG A 38 -7.58 13.70 -0.46
N SER A 39 -6.62 12.81 -0.74
CA SER A 39 -6.43 11.53 -0.07
C SER A 39 -5.49 11.60 1.13
N ILE A 40 -5.01 12.77 1.55
CA ILE A 40 -4.14 12.93 2.71
C ILE A 40 -4.79 13.94 3.65
N ILE A 41 -5.40 13.43 4.71
CA ILE A 41 -6.13 14.23 5.69
C ILE A 41 -5.25 14.32 6.94
N ARG A 42 -4.74 15.52 7.24
CA ARG A 42 -3.90 15.78 8.43
C ARG A 42 -2.67 14.84 8.53
N GLY A 43 -2.06 14.50 7.39
CA GLY A 43 -0.90 13.61 7.31
C GLY A 43 -1.23 12.10 7.30
N LEU A 44 -2.51 11.74 7.41
CA LEU A 44 -2.99 10.37 7.27
C LEU A 44 -3.49 10.13 5.85
N TYR A 45 -2.99 9.07 5.22
CA TYR A 45 -3.47 8.61 3.93
C TYR A 45 -4.82 7.90 4.06
N GLU A 46 -5.78 8.41 3.30
CA GLU A 46 -7.14 7.90 3.21
C GLU A 46 -7.47 7.60 1.72
N PRO A 47 -7.56 6.32 1.32
CA PRO A 47 -7.85 5.94 -0.06
C PRO A 47 -9.30 6.29 -0.43
N SER A 48 -9.59 6.35 -1.73
CA SER A 48 -10.96 6.60 -2.21
C SER A 48 -11.97 5.55 -1.72
N ALA A 49 -13.25 5.92 -1.60
CA ALA A 49 -14.32 4.99 -1.20
C ALA A 49 -14.38 3.71 -2.07
N THR A 50 -14.06 3.83 -3.37
CA THR A 50 -13.99 2.67 -4.28
C THR A 50 -12.88 1.69 -3.88
N VAL A 51 -11.74 2.19 -3.42
CA VAL A 51 -10.63 1.36 -2.94
C VAL A 51 -10.95 0.74 -1.58
N GLN A 52 -11.57 1.52 -0.68
CA GLN A 52 -12.02 1.03 0.63
C GLN A 52 -13.02 -0.12 0.51
N ALA A 53 -13.89 -0.10 -0.51
CA ALA A 53 -14.88 -1.14 -0.75
C ALA A 53 -14.33 -2.43 -1.38
N LEU A 54 -13.03 -2.53 -1.66
CA LEU A 54 -12.44 -3.73 -2.26
C LEU A 54 -12.29 -4.84 -1.21
N ARG A 55 -12.65 -6.07 -1.61
CA ARG A 55 -12.70 -7.28 -0.76
C ARG A 55 -11.49 -7.50 0.15
N PHE A 56 -10.29 -7.21 -0.35
CA PHE A 56 -9.02 -7.50 0.34
C PHE A 56 -8.39 -6.27 0.98
N VAL A 57 -9.03 -5.11 0.89
CA VAL A 57 -8.57 -3.87 1.51
C VAL A 57 -9.22 -3.74 2.89
N GLN A 58 -8.41 -3.49 3.91
CA GLN A 58 -8.83 -3.41 5.29
C GLN A 58 -8.12 -2.25 5.98
N LYS A 59 -8.79 -1.64 6.96
CA LYS A 59 -8.19 -0.66 7.87
C LYS A 59 -7.71 -1.39 9.13
N VAL A 60 -6.50 -1.07 9.58
CA VAL A 60 -5.89 -1.62 10.79
C VAL A 60 -5.49 -0.49 11.74
N ASP A 61 -5.33 -0.82 13.02
CA ASP A 61 -4.94 0.17 14.04
C ASP A 61 -3.46 0.56 13.93
N THR A 62 -2.63 -0.31 13.37
CA THR A 62 -1.20 -0.07 13.15
C THR A 62 -1.00 1.05 12.12
N LEU A 63 -0.18 2.04 12.50
CA LEU A 63 0.23 3.14 11.64
C LEU A 63 1.53 2.80 10.92
N TYR A 64 1.46 2.66 9.60
CA TYR A 64 2.64 2.44 8.75
C TYR A 64 3.16 3.76 8.20
N ARG A 65 4.47 3.99 8.29
CA ARG A 65 5.12 5.18 7.72
C ARG A 65 5.37 4.99 6.24
N LEU A 66 4.96 5.98 5.46
CA LEU A 66 5.23 6.10 4.03
C LEU A 66 6.09 7.34 3.79
N ARG A 67 7.26 7.17 3.17
CA ARG A 67 8.20 8.25 2.88
C ARG A 67 8.31 8.51 1.38
N CYS A 68 8.22 9.77 0.98
CA CYS A 68 8.48 10.16 -0.40
C CYS A 68 9.98 10.11 -0.71
N THR A 69 10.37 9.41 -1.79
CA THR A 69 11.78 9.24 -2.15
C THR A 69 12.47 10.53 -2.61
N GLY A 70 11.74 11.48 -3.18
CA GLY A 70 12.35 12.73 -3.68
C GLY A 70 12.38 13.89 -2.69
N CYS A 71 11.45 13.97 -1.75
CA CYS A 71 11.37 15.11 -0.81
C CYS A 71 11.47 14.72 0.67
N GLY A 72 11.50 13.42 0.99
CA GLY A 72 11.58 12.92 2.37
C GLY A 72 10.31 13.11 3.19
N MET A 73 9.25 13.69 2.63
CA MET A 73 7.98 13.85 3.34
C MET A 73 7.41 12.51 3.78
N GLU A 74 6.93 12.49 5.01
CA GLU A 74 6.34 11.31 5.63
C GLU A 74 4.84 11.50 5.81
N ILE A 75 4.10 10.44 5.49
CA ILE A 75 2.68 10.31 5.76
C ILE A 75 2.43 8.96 6.41
N LEU A 76 1.30 8.83 7.09
CA LEU A 76 0.91 7.59 7.75
C LEU A 76 -0.16 6.86 6.95
N SER A 77 -0.16 5.53 6.98
CA SER A 77 -1.18 4.69 6.37
C SER A 77 -1.67 3.66 7.37
N GLN A 78 -2.99 3.59 7.56
CA GLN A 78 -3.68 2.53 8.31
C GLN A 78 -4.30 1.49 7.38
N TRP A 79 -4.08 1.62 6.07
CA TRP A 79 -4.77 0.82 5.07
C TRP A 79 -3.86 -0.27 4.56
N VAL A 80 -4.32 -1.51 4.64
CA VAL A 80 -3.59 -2.69 4.21
C VAL A 80 -4.40 -3.52 3.22
N PHE A 81 -3.69 -4.19 2.33
CA PHE A 81 -4.21 -5.16 1.40
C PHE A 81 -3.77 -6.54 1.88
N VAL A 82 -4.72 -7.40 2.23
CA VAL A 82 -4.45 -8.74 2.76
C VAL A 82 -5.04 -9.78 1.82
N HIS A 83 -4.18 -10.62 1.25
CA HIS A 83 -4.59 -11.71 0.36
C HIS A 83 -3.74 -12.95 0.59
N ARG A 84 -4.38 -14.10 0.86
CA ARG A 84 -3.73 -15.41 1.06
C ARG A 84 -2.51 -15.33 1.98
N SER A 85 -2.67 -14.67 3.14
CA SER A 85 -1.65 -14.47 4.17
C SER A 85 -0.51 -13.49 3.82
N SER A 86 -0.57 -12.82 2.67
CA SER A 86 0.32 -11.69 2.36
C SER A 86 -0.35 -10.37 2.73
N LEU A 87 0.26 -9.63 3.65
CA LEU A 87 -0.12 -8.26 3.99
C LEU A 87 0.76 -7.28 3.21
N ARG A 88 0.14 -6.28 2.58
CA ARG A 88 0.84 -5.19 1.89
C ARG A 88 0.21 -3.85 2.25
N VAL A 89 1.01 -2.86 2.63
CA VAL A 89 0.52 -1.53 3.01
C VAL A 89 0.07 -0.78 1.76
N LEU A 90 -1.13 -0.19 1.78
CA LEU A 90 -1.59 0.68 0.71
C LEU A 90 -0.84 2.01 0.75
N ARG A 91 -0.37 2.42 -0.42
CA ARG A 91 0.19 3.74 -0.67
C ARG A 91 -0.54 4.44 -1.82
N PRO A 92 -0.56 5.79 -1.85
CA PRO A 92 -1.05 6.52 -3.00
C PRO A 92 -0.31 6.11 -4.28
N ASN A 93 -1.05 5.80 -5.35
CA ASN A 93 -0.49 5.48 -6.65
C ASN A 93 0.20 6.71 -7.27
N LYS A 94 -0.40 7.88 -7.09
CA LYS A 94 0.15 9.17 -7.48
C LYS A 94 0.72 9.82 -6.22
N GLY A 95 2.06 9.83 -6.11
CA GLY A 95 2.75 10.64 -5.10
C GLY A 95 2.83 12.11 -5.56
N HIS A 96 3.89 12.82 -5.18
CA HIS A 96 4.05 14.20 -5.60
C HIS A 96 4.48 14.30 -7.06
N ASN A 97 3.86 15.24 -7.79
CA ASN A 97 4.16 15.50 -9.20
C ASN A 97 5.66 15.76 -9.48
N ARG A 98 6.39 16.37 -8.53
CA ARG A 98 7.82 16.67 -8.66
C ARG A 98 8.75 15.71 -7.94
N CYS A 99 8.27 14.99 -6.92
CA CYS A 99 9.13 14.29 -5.96
C CYS A 99 8.98 12.76 -6.02
N GLY A 100 8.10 12.23 -6.88
CA GLY A 100 8.00 10.80 -7.11
C GLY A 100 7.04 10.10 -6.14
N ARG A 101 7.28 8.80 -5.90
CA ARG A 101 6.34 7.90 -5.21
C ARG A 101 6.66 7.82 -3.71
N PHE A 102 5.68 7.45 -2.91
CA PHE A 102 5.85 7.11 -1.50
C PHE A 102 6.30 5.67 -1.35
N GLU A 103 7.29 5.35 -0.54
CA GLU A 103 7.73 4.00 -0.20
C GLU A 103 7.47 3.72 1.28
N CYS A 104 7.18 2.47 1.65
CA CYS A 104 7.02 2.12 3.06
C CYS A 104 8.39 2.12 3.72
N ALA A 105 8.45 2.67 4.92
CA ALA A 105 9.59 2.50 5.78
C ALA A 105 9.73 1.03 6.21
N ASP A 106 10.90 0.68 6.74
CA ASP A 106 11.12 -0.55 7.50
C ASP A 106 10.97 -1.88 6.71
N GLY A 107 11.07 -1.83 5.38
CA GLY A 107 11.05 -3.02 4.52
C GLY A 107 9.67 -3.68 4.38
N VAL A 108 8.61 -3.06 4.90
CA VAL A 108 7.24 -3.57 4.78
C VAL A 108 6.80 -3.51 3.31
N PRO A 109 6.24 -4.59 2.74
CA PRO A 109 5.83 -4.58 1.34
C PRO A 109 4.65 -3.63 1.11
N CYS A 110 4.72 -2.84 0.05
CA CYS A 110 3.68 -1.87 -0.31
C CYS A 110 2.91 -2.26 -1.58
N VAL A 111 1.68 -1.78 -1.70
CA VAL A 111 0.91 -1.83 -2.94
C VAL A 111 0.29 -0.47 -3.22
N HIS A 112 0.26 -0.09 -4.49
CA HIS A 112 -0.39 1.16 -4.93
C HIS A 112 -1.90 0.97 -4.94
N ASP A 113 -2.66 2.01 -4.61
CA ASP A 113 -4.13 2.03 -4.64
C ASP A 113 -4.76 1.99 -6.05
N HIS A 114 -3.99 1.57 -7.06
CA HIS A 114 -4.49 1.41 -8.41
C HIS A 114 -5.37 0.16 -8.52
N LYS A 115 -6.56 0.31 -9.14
CA LYS A 115 -7.57 -0.75 -9.31
C LYS A 115 -6.98 -2.09 -9.80
N ASN A 116 -6.07 -2.07 -10.77
CA ASN A 116 -5.47 -3.29 -11.31
C ASN A 116 -4.55 -4.05 -10.32
N HIS A 117 -4.05 -3.41 -9.26
CA HIS A 117 -3.18 -4.08 -8.27
C HIS A 117 -3.98 -4.64 -7.09
N LEU A 118 -5.15 -4.06 -6.82
CA LEU A 118 -6.01 -4.46 -5.70
C LEU A 118 -7.13 -5.42 -6.12
N GLN A 119 -7.51 -5.44 -7.40
CA GLN A 119 -8.49 -6.39 -7.93
C GLN A 119 -7.83 -7.71 -8.35
N VAL A 120 -7.63 -8.59 -7.37
CA VAL A 120 -7.11 -9.95 -7.57
C VAL A 120 -8.19 -10.98 -7.25
N CYS A 121 -8.18 -12.12 -7.93
CA CYS A 121 -9.06 -13.23 -7.61
C CYS A 121 -8.40 -14.22 -6.64
N VAL A 122 -9.18 -15.20 -6.19
CA VAL A 122 -8.72 -16.32 -5.33
C VAL A 122 -7.55 -17.12 -5.92
N HIS A 123 -7.39 -17.09 -7.25
CA HIS A 123 -6.28 -17.72 -7.97
C HIS A 123 -4.98 -16.89 -7.94
N ASN A 124 -4.93 -15.81 -7.15
CA ASN A 124 -3.76 -14.93 -7.01
C ASN A 124 -3.34 -14.27 -8.34
N ARG A 125 -4.31 -14.00 -9.21
CA ARG A 125 -4.13 -13.27 -10.47
C ARG A 125 -5.01 -12.04 -10.45
N VAL A 126 -4.60 -10.99 -11.16
CA VAL A 126 -5.47 -9.84 -11.39
C VAL A 126 -6.74 -10.35 -12.06
N GLU A 127 -7.92 -10.00 -11.53
CA GLU A 127 -9.21 -10.58 -11.94
C GLU A 127 -9.41 -10.51 -13.46
N LYS A 128 -9.10 -9.35 -14.05
CA LYS A 128 -9.20 -9.12 -15.50
C LYS A 128 -8.36 -10.08 -16.35
N ASP A 129 -7.25 -10.56 -15.82
CA ASP A 129 -6.27 -11.39 -16.54
C ASP A 129 -6.40 -12.88 -16.18
N CYS A 130 -7.31 -13.25 -15.28
CA CYS A 130 -7.45 -14.61 -14.79
C CYS A 130 -8.31 -15.44 -15.74
N VAL A 131 -7.67 -16.40 -16.45
CA VAL A 131 -8.35 -17.32 -17.37
C VAL A 131 -9.39 -18.19 -16.65
N LEU A 132 -9.06 -18.68 -15.45
CA LEU A 132 -9.98 -19.51 -14.64
C LEU A 132 -11.24 -18.75 -14.22
N CYS A 133 -11.15 -17.44 -14.02
CA CYS A 133 -12.31 -16.60 -13.70
C CYS A 133 -13.01 -16.05 -14.94
N GLY A 134 -12.52 -16.36 -16.15
CA GLY A 134 -13.03 -15.73 -17.38
C GLY A 134 -12.85 -14.20 -17.39
N GLY A 135 -11.73 -13.71 -16.85
CA GLY A 135 -11.45 -12.28 -16.72
C GLY A 135 -11.66 -11.50 -18.02
N ARG A 136 -12.06 -10.23 -17.92
CA ARG A 136 -12.41 -9.40 -19.09
C ARG A 136 -11.33 -9.27 -20.19
N ASP A 137 -10.05 -9.43 -19.81
CA ASP A 137 -8.92 -9.36 -20.74
C ASP A 137 -8.59 -10.74 -21.33
N VAL A 138 -9.36 -11.78 -21.01
CA VAL A 138 -9.31 -13.14 -21.59
C VAL A 138 -10.18 -13.17 -22.86
N CYS A 139 -9.68 -13.78 -23.93
CA CYS A 139 -10.44 -13.97 -25.17
C CYS A 139 -11.16 -15.33 -25.18
N THR A 140 -12.05 -15.51 -26.15
CA THR A 140 -12.75 -16.79 -26.40
C THR A 140 -11.81 -17.97 -26.59
N HIS A 141 -10.57 -17.73 -27.03
CA HIS A 141 -9.52 -18.74 -27.16
C HIS A 141 -8.84 -19.09 -25.82
N GLN A 142 -9.40 -18.68 -24.68
CA GLN A 142 -8.88 -18.95 -23.33
C GLN A 142 -7.45 -18.44 -23.09
N ARG A 143 -7.04 -17.39 -23.83
CA ARG A 143 -5.74 -16.71 -23.66
C ARG A 143 -6.00 -15.26 -23.30
N ARG A 144 -5.01 -14.61 -22.68
CA ARG A 144 -5.07 -13.15 -22.54
C ARG A 144 -5.06 -12.53 -23.93
N ARG A 145 -5.97 -11.58 -24.20
CA ARG A 145 -6.13 -10.91 -25.52
C ARG A 145 -4.79 -10.39 -26.04
N ARG A 146 -4.00 -9.78 -25.16
CA ARG A 146 -2.66 -9.25 -25.47
C ARG A 146 -1.59 -10.30 -25.75
N GLU A 147 -1.86 -11.58 -25.51
CA GLU A 147 -0.95 -12.72 -25.76
C GLU A 147 -1.51 -13.67 -26.83
N CYS A 148 -2.74 -13.44 -27.29
CA CYS A 148 -3.41 -14.29 -28.27
C CYS A 148 -2.99 -13.92 -29.70
N LYS A 149 -2.22 -14.79 -30.36
CA LYS A 149 -1.76 -14.61 -31.75
C LYS A 149 -2.92 -14.39 -32.73
N ILE A 150 -4.05 -15.07 -32.52
CA ILE A 150 -5.27 -14.91 -33.33
C ILE A 150 -5.84 -13.50 -33.14
N CYS A 151 -6.04 -13.05 -31.89
CA CYS A 151 -6.56 -11.71 -31.60
C CYS A 151 -5.61 -10.58 -32.04
N ARG A 152 -4.30 -10.84 -32.06
CA ARG A 152 -3.28 -9.88 -32.52
C ARG A 152 -3.14 -9.82 -34.05
N GLY A 153 -3.82 -10.70 -34.79
CA GLY A 153 -3.66 -10.79 -36.24
C GLY A 153 -2.30 -11.29 -36.71
N GLU A 154 -1.46 -11.80 -35.79
CA GLU A 154 -0.13 -12.38 -36.11
C GLU A 154 -0.23 -13.72 -36.85
N GLY A 155 -1.44 -14.28 -36.96
CA GLY A 155 -1.75 -15.45 -37.81
C GLY A 155 -2.56 -15.13 -39.07
N LEU A 156 -2.88 -13.85 -39.33
CA LEU A 156 -3.63 -13.46 -40.53
C LEU A 156 -2.64 -13.05 -41.63
N VAL A 157 -2.45 -13.93 -42.60
CA VAL A 157 -1.71 -13.61 -43.82
C VAL A 157 -2.46 -12.48 -44.52
N ARG A 158 -1.86 -11.29 -44.64
CA ARG A 158 -2.41 -10.21 -45.47
C ARG A 158 -2.28 -10.62 -46.93
N VAL A 159 -3.27 -11.34 -47.44
CA VAL A 159 -3.34 -11.61 -48.87
C VAL A 159 -3.61 -10.27 -49.54
N ARG A 160 -2.60 -9.69 -50.21
CA ARG A 160 -2.81 -8.55 -51.09
C ARG A 160 -3.75 -9.05 -52.19
N ALA A 161 -5.01 -8.61 -52.15
CA ALA A 161 -5.96 -8.88 -53.23
C ALA A 161 -5.32 -8.40 -54.53
N ARG A 162 -4.91 -9.33 -55.40
CA ARG A 162 -4.48 -9.00 -56.76
C ARG A 162 -5.71 -8.38 -57.42
N ARG A 163 -5.69 -7.07 -57.65
CA ARG A 163 -6.69 -6.41 -58.49
C ARG A 163 -6.61 -7.11 -59.85
N ARG A 164 -7.65 -7.87 -60.23
CA ARG A 164 -7.81 -8.26 -61.63
C ARG A 164 -8.10 -6.97 -62.39
N ALA A 165 -7.13 -6.56 -63.21
CA ALA A 165 -7.38 -5.54 -64.23
C ALA A 165 -8.32 -6.15 -65.30
N PRO A 166 -9.19 -5.33 -65.92
CA PRO A 166 -10.14 -5.76 -66.94
C PRO A 166 -9.45 -6.31 -68.19
#